data_AF-A0A0F4NMG9-F1
#
_entry.id   AF-A0A0F4NMG9-F1
#
_cell.length_a   1.000
_cell.length_b   1.000
_cell.length_c   1.000
_cell.angle_alpha   90.00
_cell.angle_beta   90.00
_cell.angle_gamma   90.00
#
_symmetry.space_group_name_H-M   'P 1'
#
loop_
_entity.id
_entity.type
_entity.pdbx_description
1 polymer ?
#
loop_
_entity_poly.entity_id
_entity_poly.type
_entity_poly.pdbx_seq_one_letter_code
_entity_poly.pdbx_strand_id
1 'polypeptide(L)' 'MWCPKCGCEKSKVVHTEKANNVRRWRRCVECGYPFITREIMECDDQDVKYARYTKLDDKQIGLFEDEH' A
#
# COMPACT_ATOMS: atom_id res chain seq x y z
N MET A 1 -5.18 -9.33 -7.58
CA MET A 1 -4.01 -9.70 -6.75
C MET A 1 -3.99 -11.19 -6.60
N TRP A 2 -2.95 -11.82 -7.15
CA TRP A 2 -2.75 -13.26 -7.11
C TRP A 2 -2.56 -13.77 -5.68
N CYS A 3 -3.15 -14.92 -5.38
CA CYS A 3 -2.90 -15.64 -4.14
C CYS A 3 -1.45 -16.17 -4.15
N PRO A 4 -0.63 -15.83 -3.15
CA PRO A 4 0.76 -16.28 -3.09
C PRO A 4 0.90 -17.80 -2.87
N LYS A 5 -0.19 -18.48 -2.48
CA LYS A 5 -0.19 -19.92 -2.22
C LYS A 5 -0.59 -20.76 -3.43
N CYS A 6 -1.64 -20.37 -4.16
CA CYS A 6 -2.19 -21.19 -5.24
C CYS A 6 -2.27 -20.48 -6.61
N GLY A 7 -1.78 -19.24 -6.72
CA GLY A 7 -1.78 -18.50 -7.97
C GLY A 7 -3.17 -18.02 -8.44
N CYS A 8 -4.24 -18.25 -7.68
CA CYS A 8 -5.57 -17.75 -8.06
C CYS A 8 -5.61 -16.21 -8.11
N GLU A 9 -6.16 -15.64 -9.18
CA GLU A 9 -6.31 -14.19 -9.39
C GLU A 9 -7.34 -13.52 -8.48
N LYS A 10 -8.29 -14.31 -7.99
CA LYS A 10 -9.45 -13.83 -7.23
C LYS A 10 -9.16 -13.91 -5.73
N SER A 11 -9.36 -12.79 -5.07
CA SER A 11 -9.26 -12.66 -3.62
C SER A 11 -10.30 -11.68 -3.10
N LYS A 12 -10.77 -11.90 -1.87
CA LYS A 12 -11.70 -11.01 -1.18
C LYS A 12 -10.95 -10.20 -0.12
N VAL A 13 -11.22 -8.91 -0.05
CA VAL A 13 -10.73 -8.06 1.04
C VAL A 13 -11.58 -8.31 2.28
N VAL A 14 -10.91 -8.60 3.39
CA VAL A 14 -11.53 -8.91 4.69
C VAL A 14 -11.43 -7.71 5.63
N HIS A 15 -10.32 -6.98 5.56
CA HIS A 15 -10.10 -5.78 6.36
C HIS A 15 -9.24 -4.79 5.59
N THR A 16 -9.40 -3.51 5.87
CA THR A 16 -8.59 -2.42 5.31
C THR A 16 -8.17 -1.50 6.43
N GLU A 17 -6.87 -1.29 6.56
CA GLU A 17 -6.26 -0.29 7.44
C GLU A 17 -5.83 0.86 6.55
N LYS A 18 -6.47 2.00 6.74
CA LYS A 18 -6.19 3.24 6.03
C LYS A 18 -5.32 4.12 6.94
N ALA A 19 -4.03 4.08 6.69
CA ALA A 19 -3.05 5.01 7.25
C ALA A 19 -2.30 5.69 6.09
N ASN A 20 -1.07 6.14 6.30
CA ASN A 20 -0.21 6.69 5.24
C ASN A 20 0.09 5.65 4.13
N ASN A 21 -0.03 4.36 4.44
CA ASN A 21 -0.03 3.28 3.46
C ASN A 21 -1.32 2.49 3.62
N VAL A 22 -1.96 2.08 2.53
CA VAL A 22 -3.18 1.28 2.62
C VAL A 22 -2.83 -0.20 2.70
N ARG A 23 -3.11 -0.82 3.84
CA ARG A 23 -2.94 -2.26 4.02
C ARG A 23 -4.29 -2.95 3.88
N ARG A 24 -4.34 -3.97 3.01
CA ARG A 24 -5.54 -4.79 2.81
C ARG A 24 -5.24 -6.22 3.19
N TRP A 25 -6.01 -6.75 4.14
CA TRP A 25 -6.04 -8.17 4.45
C TRP A 25 -6.98 -8.83 3.48
N ARG A 26 -6.48 -9.86 2.81
CA ARG A 26 -7.18 -10.59 1.77
C ARG A 26 -7.27 -12.06 2.13
N ARG A 27 -8.30 -12.71 1.62
CA ARG A 27 -8.45 -14.17 1.65
C ARG A 27 -8.68 -14.66 0.22
N CYS A 28 -7.94 -15.68 -0.20
CA CYS A 28 -8.15 -16.32 -1.50
C CYS A 28 -9.54 -16.96 -1.55
N VAL A 29 -10.25 -16.79 -2.67
CA VAL A 29 -11.59 -17.39 -2.85
C VAL A 29 -11.54 -18.89 -3.12
N GLU A 30 -10.42 -19.39 -3.66
CA GLU A 30 -10.22 -20.82 -3.98
C GLU A 30 -9.66 -21.59 -2.77
N CYS A 31 -8.46 -21.22 -2.29
CA CYS A 31 -7.77 -21.99 -1.25
C CYS A 31 -7.96 -21.45 0.18
N GLY A 32 -8.66 -20.33 0.36
CA GLY A 32 -8.90 -19.73 1.67
C GLY A 32 -7.68 -19.13 2.36
N TYR A 33 -6.49 -19.12 1.72
CA TYR A 33 -5.27 -18.60 2.32
C TYR A 33 -5.37 -17.09 2.62
N PRO A 34 -5.08 -16.65 3.85
CA PRO A 34 -5.04 -15.24 4.21
C PRO A 34 -3.67 -14.63 3.83
N PHE A 35 -3.68 -13.42 3.28
CA PHE A 35 -2.47 -12.67 2.95
C PHE A 35 -2.71 -11.16 3.02
N ILE A 36 -1.64 -10.37 3.12
CA ILE A 36 -1.71 -8.91 3.27
C ILE A 36 -1.06 -8.26 2.06
N THR A 37 -1.65 -7.17 1.60
CA THR A 37 -1.14 -6.40 0.47
C THR A 37 -1.04 -4.94 0.88
N ARG A 38 0.10 -4.31 0.60
CA ARG A 38 0.33 -2.88 0.85
C ARG A 38 0.21 -2.14 -0.48
N GLU A 39 -0.57 -1.08 -0.49
CA GLU A 39 -0.56 -0.07 -1.56
C GLU A 39 0.25 1.13 -1.06
N ILE A 40 1.25 1.50 -1.84
CA ILE A 40 2.10 2.67 -1.64
C ILE A 40 1.56 3.74 -2.58
N MET A 41 1.35 4.95 -2.07
CA MET A 41 0.99 6.09 -2.89
C MET A 41 2.24 6.53 -3.66
N GLU A 42 2.16 6.54 -4.98
CA GLU A 42 3.17 7.19 -5.80
C GLU A 42 2.99 8.69 -5.69
N CYS A 43 4.09 9.42 -5.58
CA CYS A 43 4.04 10.85 -5.35
C CYS A 43 5.07 11.56 -6.22
N ASP A 44 4.72 12.76 -6.65
CA ASP A 44 5.55 13.52 -7.58
C ASP A 44 6.45 14.57 -6.87
N ASP A 45 7.37 15.14 -7.64
CA ASP A 45 8.27 16.21 -7.19
C ASP A 45 7.54 17.41 -6.57
N GLN A 46 6.31 17.66 -7.02
CA GLN A 46 5.49 18.76 -6.53
C GLN A 46 4.93 18.41 -5.15
N ASP A 47 4.45 17.19 -4.95
CA ASP A 47 3.97 16.68 -3.66
C ASP A 47 5.07 16.73 -2.58
N VAL A 48 6.30 16.35 -2.93
CA VAL A 48 7.47 16.44 -2.02
C VAL A 48 7.74 17.89 -1.63
N LYS A 49 7.71 18.82 -2.61
CA LYS A 49 7.90 20.25 -2.36
C LYS A 49 6.80 20.77 -1.44
N TYR A 50 5.54 20.45 -1.71
CA TYR A 50 4.41 20.86 -0.86
C TYR A 50 4.55 20.33 0.57
N ALA A 51 4.94 19.08 0.77
CA ALA A 51 5.18 18.52 2.10
C ALA A 51 6.26 19.29 2.87
N ARG A 52 7.37 19.64 2.21
CA ARG A 52 8.44 20.47 2.78
C ARG A 52 7.95 21.88 3.17
N TYR A 53 7.15 22.53 2.30
CA TYR A 53 6.58 23.86 2.60
C TYR A 53 5.58 23.84 3.75
N THR A 54 4.84 22.74 3.92
CA THR A 54 3.79 22.61 4.91
C THR A 54 4.26 22.06 6.26
N LYS A 55 5.56 21.77 6.42
CA LYS A 55 6.15 21.14 7.62
C LYS A 55 5.45 19.83 8.01
N LEU A 56 5.02 19.06 7.02
CA LEU A 56 4.57 17.69 7.27
C LEU A 56 5.79 16.88 7.75
N ASP A 57 5.56 16.00 8.73
CA ASP A 57 6.61 15.25 9.44
C ASP A 57 7.50 14.48 8.44
N ASP A 58 8.82 14.43 8.67
CA ASP A 58 9.79 13.80 7.76
C ASP A 58 9.48 12.31 7.47
N LYS A 59 8.73 11.65 8.36
CA LYS A 59 8.18 10.29 8.13
C LYS A 59 7.20 10.21 6.96
N GLN A 60 6.56 11.31 6.59
CA GLN A 60 5.75 11.40 5.38
C GLN A 60 6.64 11.61 4.17
N ILE A 61 7.75 12.37 4.26
CA ILE A 61 8.67 12.64 3.14
C ILE A 61 9.42 11.38 2.70
N GLY A 62 9.87 10.52 3.63
CA GLY A 62 10.56 9.27 3.30
C GLY A 62 9.71 8.19 2.60
N LEU A 63 8.44 8.46 2.30
CA LEU A 63 7.59 7.63 1.43
C LEU A 63 7.70 8.00 -0.06
N PHE A 64 8.44 9.07 -0.37
CA PHE A 64 8.52 9.71 -1.69
C PHE A 64 9.93 9.62 -2.31
N GLU A 65 10.93 9.10 -1.56
CA GLU A 65 12.34 9.09 -1.98
C GLU A 65 12.87 7.68 -2.33
N ASP A 66 12.00 6.75 -2.71
CA ASP A 66 12.39 5.45 -3.27
C ASP A 66 12.01 5.36 -4.76
N GLU A 67 12.66 6.15 -5.62
CA GLU A 67 13.13 5.70 -6.95
C GLU A 67 13.92 6.80 -7.70
N HIS A 68 15.24 6.55 -7.76
CA HIS A 68 16.23 6.87 -8.80
C HIS A 68 16.71 8.31 -9.09
#